data_AF-L1IN64-F1
#
_entry.id   AF-L1IN64-F1
#
_cell.length_a   1.000
_cell.length_b   1.000
_cell.length_c   1.000
_cell.angle_alpha   90.00
_cell.angle_beta   90.00
_cell.angle_gamma   90.00
#
_symmetry.space_group_name_H-M   'P 1'
#
loop_
_entity.id
_entity.type
_entity.pdbx_description
1 polymer ?
#
loop_
_entity_poly.entity_id
_entity_poly.type
_entity_poly.pdbx_seq_one_letter_code
_entity_poly.pdbx_strand_id
1 'polypeptide(L)'
;MEWLNSIHVPVHVVSVVGTFHTGKSFLLNMVAHGRGNGFALGTSVEPTTEGVWAWGELLEWEELKHPVLLLDVEGFGAPGNTKNYDSKLFSILYILSSNLMYNSVKIIDQREIEQLELLVRQANVF
;
A
#
# COMPACT_ATOMS: atom_id res chain seq x y z
N MET A 1 -10.96 -11.57 9.93
CA MET A 1 -11.55 -12.28 8.77
C MET A 1 -13.06 -12.09 8.66
N GLU A 2 -13.81 -12.00 9.76
CA GLU A 2 -15.28 -11.80 9.71
C GLU A 2 -15.70 -10.58 8.88
N TRP A 3 -15.01 -9.45 9.03
CA TRP A 3 -15.29 -8.24 8.24
C TRP A 3 -15.09 -8.43 6.73
N LEU A 4 -13.99 -9.06 6.29
CA LEU A 4 -13.78 -9.35 4.87
C LEU A 4 -14.84 -10.31 4.32
N ASN A 5 -15.24 -11.30 5.12
CA ASN A 5 -16.26 -12.28 4.74
C ASN A 5 -17.66 -11.68 4.65
N SER A 6 -17.93 -10.54 5.31
CA SER A 6 -19.23 -9.86 5.21
C SER A 6 -19.35 -8.97 3.97
N ILE A 7 -18.28 -8.83 3.17
CA ILE A 7 -18.30 -8.07 1.92
C ILE A 7 -18.77 -8.98 0.79
N HIS A 8 -19.99 -8.74 0.31
CA HIS A 8 -20.63 -9.53 -0.76
C HIS A 8 -20.79 -8.77 -2.08
N VAL A 9 -20.03 -7.67 -2.24
CA VAL A 9 -20.02 -6.84 -3.44
C VAL A 9 -18.62 -6.85 -4.06
N PRO A 10 -18.48 -6.61 -5.38
CA PRO A 10 -17.17 -6.36 -5.96
C PRO A 10 -16.53 -5.12 -5.31
N VAL A 11 -15.23 -5.18 -5.06
CA VAL A 11 -14.47 -4.11 -4.41
C VAL A 11 -13.31 -3.71 -5.32
N HIS A 12 -13.06 -2.41 -5.41
CA HIS A 12 -11.89 -1.87 -6.06
C HIS A 12 -10.76 -1.69 -5.04
N VAL A 13 -9.64 -2.38 -5.21
CA VAL A 13 -8.55 -2.34 -4.22
C VAL A 13 -7.48 -1.36 -4.68
N VAL A 14 -7.18 -0.37 -3.85
CA VAL A 14 -6.11 0.61 -4.09
C VAL A 14 -5.06 0.45 -3.01
N SER A 15 -3.82 0.21 -3.41
CA SER A 15 -2.71 0.03 -2.47
C SER A 15 -1.60 1.02 -2.77
N VAL A 16 -0.92 1.51 -1.73
CA VAL A 16 0.27 2.36 -1.87
C VAL A 16 1.48 1.62 -1.32
N VAL A 17 2.48 1.40 -2.17
CA VAL A 17 3.77 0.79 -1.83
C VAL A 17 4.90 1.79 -2.00
N GLY A 18 6.08 1.48 -1.47
CA GLY A 18 7.25 2.35 -1.56
C GLY A 18 8.16 2.18 -0.35
N THR A 19 9.29 2.85 -0.36
CA THR A 19 10.25 2.81 0.75
C THR A 19 9.62 3.30 2.07
N PHE A 20 10.19 2.88 3.19
CA PHE A 20 9.75 3.36 4.52
C PHE A 20 9.97 4.89 4.66
N HIS A 21 9.11 5.55 5.45
CA HIS A 21 9.13 7.01 5.66
C HIS A 21 8.95 7.89 4.42
N THR A 22 8.18 7.43 3.43
CA THR A 22 7.85 8.19 2.22
C THR A 22 6.49 8.88 2.24
N GLY A 23 5.70 8.73 3.31
CA GLY A 23 4.37 9.36 3.42
C GLY A 23 3.23 8.55 2.80
N LYS A 24 3.36 7.22 2.65
CA LYS A 24 2.31 6.33 2.10
C LYS A 24 0.97 6.44 2.85
N SER A 25 1.01 6.28 4.18
CA SER A 25 -0.16 6.38 5.06
C SER A 25 -0.80 7.77 4.98
N PHE A 26 0.02 8.83 4.85
CA PHE A 26 -0.46 10.20 4.67
C PHE A 26 -1.18 10.36 3.32
N LEU A 27 -0.59 9.85 2.24
CA LEU A 27 -1.23 9.87 0.91
C LEU A 27 -2.58 9.16 0.94
N LEU A 28 -2.67 7.98 1.58
CA LEU A 28 -3.92 7.25 1.71
C LEU A 28 -4.97 7.98 2.56
N ASN A 29 -4.57 8.64 3.65
CA ASN A 29 -5.47 9.48 4.44
C ASN A 29 -6.03 10.66 3.62
N MET A 30 -5.22 11.24 2.73
CA MET A 30 -5.64 12.29 1.80
C MET A 30 -6.62 11.75 0.75
N VAL A 31 -6.36 10.56 0.20
CA VAL A 31 -7.28 9.86 -0.71
C VAL A 31 -8.61 9.58 -0.01
N ALA A 32 -8.60 9.19 1.26
CA ALA A 32 -9.81 8.97 2.03
C ALA A 32 -10.59 10.26 2.39
N HIS A 33 -10.13 11.43 1.94
CA HIS A 33 -10.70 12.75 2.26
C HIS A 33 -10.92 12.99 3.76
N GLY A 34 -10.05 12.43 4.61
CA GLY A 34 -10.15 12.57 6.07
C GLY A 34 -11.37 11.88 6.70
N ARG A 35 -11.99 10.91 6.01
CA ARG A 35 -13.05 10.06 6.58
C ARG A 35 -12.48 9.17 7.70
N GLY A 36 -13.27 8.87 8.72
CA GLY A 36 -12.89 7.94 9.80
C GLY A 36 -11.64 8.33 10.61
N ASN A 37 -11.15 7.37 11.41
CA ASN A 37 -9.84 7.44 12.04
C ASN A 37 -8.85 6.79 11.07
N GLY A 38 -8.14 7.62 10.29
CA GLY A 38 -7.27 7.13 9.22
C GLY A 38 -6.05 6.32 9.70
N PHE A 39 -5.19 5.95 8.76
CA PHE A 39 -3.95 5.24 9.06
C PHE A 39 -3.08 6.07 10.01
N ALA A 40 -2.48 5.39 10.99
CA ALA A 40 -1.58 6.00 11.95
C ALA A 40 -0.39 6.64 11.21
N LEU A 41 -0.09 7.90 11.54
CA LEU A 41 1.05 8.61 10.98
C LEU A 41 2.23 8.49 11.95
N GLY A 42 3.34 7.94 11.46
CA GLY A 42 4.60 7.90 12.18
C GLY A 42 5.23 9.28 12.30
N THR A 43 5.60 9.68 13.52
CA THR A 43 6.47 10.84 13.76
C THR A 43 7.89 10.43 14.18
N SER A 44 8.13 9.13 14.34
CA SER A 44 9.40 8.56 14.80
C SER A 44 10.20 7.93 13.65
N VAL A 45 11.46 7.59 13.94
CA VAL A 45 12.36 6.90 12.99
C VAL A 45 11.99 5.42 12.83
N GLU A 46 11.18 4.86 13.73
CA GLU A 46 10.72 3.48 13.67
C GLU A 46 9.64 3.29 12.59
N PRO A 47 9.64 2.15 11.86
CA PRO A 47 8.55 1.82 10.95
C PRO A 47 7.20 1.84 11.68
N THR A 48 6.24 2.55 11.10
CA THR A 48 4.91 2.71 11.73
C THR A 48 3.92 1.63 11.28
N THR A 49 4.06 1.17 10.04
CA THR A 49 3.20 0.16 9.44
C THR A 49 4.02 -1.12 9.28
N GLU A 50 3.55 -2.23 9.85
CA GLU A 50 4.11 -3.58 9.67
C GLU A 50 3.12 -4.46 8.88
N GLY A 51 3.59 -5.16 7.85
CA GLY A 51 2.74 -5.95 6.96
C GLY A 51 1.79 -5.12 6.08
N VAL A 52 0.52 -5.52 6.02
CA VAL A 52 -0.54 -4.90 5.19
C VAL A 52 -1.73 -4.54 6.05
N TRP A 53 -2.18 -3.29 5.97
CA TRP A 53 -3.29 -2.75 6.74
C TRP A 53 -4.41 -2.31 5.81
N ALA A 54 -5.60 -2.81 6.05
CA ALA A 54 -6.81 -2.38 5.36
C ALA A 54 -7.42 -1.16 6.06
N TRP A 55 -7.97 -0.24 5.29
CA TRP A 55 -8.87 0.78 5.84
C TRP A 55 -10.05 0.11 6.55
N GLY A 56 -10.45 0.63 7.70
CA GLY A 56 -11.47 0.00 8.56
C GLY A 56 -12.88 -0.02 7.97
N GLU A 57 -13.08 0.61 6.81
CA GLU A 57 -14.36 0.69 6.10
C GLU A 57 -14.13 0.68 4.58
N LEU A 58 -15.19 0.41 3.83
CA LEU A 58 -15.20 0.55 2.39
C LEU A 58 -15.57 1.99 2.02
N LEU A 59 -14.78 2.63 1.17
CA LEU A 59 -15.00 4.01 0.74
C LEU A 59 -15.89 4.07 -0.49
N GLU A 60 -16.97 4.83 -0.40
CA GLU A 60 -17.89 5.07 -1.52
C GLU A 60 -17.66 6.45 -2.15
N TRP A 61 -17.67 6.48 -3.48
CA TRP A 61 -17.60 7.68 -4.32
C TRP A 61 -18.72 7.63 -5.37
N GLU A 62 -19.39 8.75 -5.61
CA GLU A 62 -20.54 8.82 -6.51
C GLU A 62 -20.19 8.42 -7.95
N GLU A 63 -18.95 8.69 -8.37
CA GLU A 63 -18.44 8.43 -9.71
C GLU A 63 -17.99 6.97 -9.91
N LEU A 64 -17.88 6.18 -8.84
CA LEU A 64 -17.39 4.81 -8.89
C LEU A 64 -18.54 3.81 -8.71
N LYS A 65 -18.56 2.80 -9.59
CA LYS A 65 -19.56 1.72 -9.53
C LYS A 65 -19.42 0.82 -8.30
N HIS A 66 -18.21 0.66 -7.79
CA HIS A 66 -17.87 -0.27 -6.72
C HIS A 66 -17.15 0.48 -5.59
N PRO A 67 -17.39 0.10 -4.33
CA PRO A 67 -16.67 0.66 -3.22
C PRO A 67 -15.18 0.35 -3.31
N VAL A 68 -14.37 1.17 -2.65
CA VAL A 68 -12.93 1.09 -2.67
C VAL A 68 -12.41 0.64 -1.31
N LEU A 69 -11.44 -0.28 -1.34
CA LEU A 69 -10.65 -0.65 -0.19
C LEU A 69 -9.24 -0.08 -0.34
N LEU A 70 -8.81 0.71 0.64
CA LEU A 70 -7.44 1.20 0.70
C LEU A 70 -6.56 0.23 1.50
N LEU A 71 -5.39 -0.10 0.97
CA LEU A 71 -4.37 -0.87 1.66
C LEU A 71 -3.11 -0.01 1.89
N ASP A 72 -2.76 0.21 3.16
CA ASP A 72 -1.47 0.76 3.56
C ASP A 72 -0.50 -0.38 3.85
N VAL A 73 0.76 -0.14 3.53
CA VAL A 73 1.76 -1.19 3.45
C VAL A 73 3.01 -0.77 4.18
N GLU A 74 3.62 -1.71 4.88
CA GLU A 74 4.96 -1.57 5.38
C GLU A 74 5.94 -1.06 4.31
N GLY A 75 6.81 -0.15 4.73
CA GLY A 75 7.78 0.42 3.81
C GLY A 75 8.90 -0.54 3.45
N PHE A 76 9.24 -0.62 2.17
CA PHE A 76 10.39 -1.41 1.73
C PHE A 76 11.69 -0.90 2.33
N GLY A 77 12.60 -1.81 2.65
CA GLY A 77 13.88 -1.49 3.26
C GLY A 77 13.79 -0.99 4.70
N ALA A 78 12.66 -1.20 5.39
CA ALA A 78 12.55 -0.94 6.82
C ALA A 78 13.60 -1.75 7.62
N PRO A 79 14.10 -1.24 8.75
CA PRO A 79 15.03 -1.98 9.61
C PRO A 79 14.51 -3.39 9.94
N GLY A 80 15.30 -4.41 9.66
CA GLY A 80 14.91 -5.81 9.86
C GLY A 80 14.36 -6.51 8.62
N ASN A 81 13.99 -5.77 7.57
CA ASN A 81 13.47 -6.36 6.35
C ASN A 81 14.59 -6.90 5.46
N THR A 82 14.30 -8.05 4.84
CA THR A 82 15.13 -8.60 3.78
C THR A 82 14.54 -8.23 2.43
N LYS A 83 15.37 -8.16 1.39
CA LYS A 83 14.88 -7.97 0.01
C LYS A 83 13.82 -9.01 -0.38
N ASN A 84 13.99 -10.26 0.07
CA ASN A 84 13.03 -11.33 -0.18
C ASN A 84 11.68 -11.10 0.51
N TYR A 85 11.67 -10.47 1.69
CA TYR A 85 10.43 -10.09 2.38
C TYR A 85 9.71 -8.99 1.60
N ASP A 86 10.43 -7.91 1.27
CA ASP A 86 9.86 -6.77 0.52
C ASP A 86 9.29 -7.21 -0.83
N SER A 87 9.98 -8.10 -1.55
CA SER A 87 9.50 -8.63 -2.83
C SER A 87 8.27 -9.52 -2.70
N LYS A 88 8.18 -10.35 -1.65
CA LYS A 88 6.97 -11.14 -1.37
C LYS A 88 5.79 -10.26 -1.00
N LEU A 89 6.03 -9.23 -0.19
CA LEU A 89 5.02 -8.25 0.18
C LEU A 89 4.50 -7.54 -1.08
N PHE A 90 5.41 -7.11 -1.96
CA PHE A 90 5.07 -6.52 -3.25
C PHE A 90 4.27 -7.48 -4.15
N SER A 91 4.65 -8.76 -4.26
CA SER A 91 3.88 -9.77 -5.03
C SER A 91 2.42 -9.84 -4.59
N ILE A 92 2.21 -9.94 -3.27
CA ILE A 92 0.87 -10.09 -2.70
C ILE A 92 0.03 -8.87 -3.04
N LEU A 93 0.59 -7.68 -2.87
CA LEU A 93 -0.12 -6.43 -3.15
C LEU A 93 -0.38 -6.23 -4.63
N TYR A 94 0.56 -6.61 -5.50
CA TYR A 94 0.38 -6.57 -6.94
C TYR A 94 -0.83 -7.43 -7.37
N ILE A 95 -0.97 -8.63 -6.79
CA ILE A 95 -2.08 -9.54 -7.11
C ILE A 95 -3.41 -9.05 -6.53
N LEU A 96 -3.40 -8.52 -5.30
CA LEU A 96 -4.63 -8.09 -4.61
C LEU A 96 -5.17 -6.75 -5.13
N SER A 97 -4.30 -5.89 -5.67
CA SER A 97 -4.66 -4.52 -6.01
C SER A 97 -5.30 -4.43 -7.39
N SER A 98 -6.39 -3.66 -7.49
CA SER A 98 -6.88 -3.17 -8.78
C SER A 98 -6.01 -2.02 -9.29
N ASN A 99 -5.49 -1.20 -8.39
CA ASN A 99 -4.50 -0.16 -8.67
C ASN A 99 -3.41 -0.18 -7.61
N LEU A 100 -2.16 -0.35 -8.04
CA LEU A 100 -0.98 -0.31 -7.17
C LEU A 100 -0.20 0.98 -7.45
N MET A 101 -0.13 1.87 -6.45
CA MET A 101 0.61 3.12 -6.53
C MET A 101 1.99 2.94 -5.90
N TYR A 102 3.05 3.25 -6.65
CA TYR A 102 4.41 3.28 -6.11
C TYR A 102 4.77 4.71 -5.70
N ASN A 103 4.93 4.93 -4.40
CA ASN A 103 5.26 6.21 -3.80
C ASN A 103 6.78 6.35 -3.64
N SER A 104 7.35 7.25 -4.43
CA SER A 104 8.75 7.65 -4.36
C SER A 104 8.89 9.08 -3.85
N VAL A 105 10.00 9.39 -3.19
CA VAL A 105 10.28 10.72 -2.64
C VAL A 105 11.32 11.41 -3.51
N LYS A 106 11.06 12.69 -3.85
CA LYS A 106 11.88 13.52 -4.75
C LYS A 106 11.74 13.10 -6.22
N ILE A 107 12.86 13.13 -6.95
CA ILE A 107 12.93 12.86 -8.38
C ILE A 107 13.02 11.35 -8.57
N ILE A 108 12.27 10.82 -9.52
CA ILE A 108 12.43 9.43 -9.97
C ILE A 108 13.79 9.33 -10.64
N ASP A 109 14.76 8.76 -9.92
CA ASP A 109 16.11 8.54 -10.41
C ASP A 109 16.31 7.07 -10.81
N GLN A 110 17.52 6.75 -11.28
CA GLN A 110 17.86 5.40 -11.69
C GLN A 110 17.70 4.38 -10.55
N ARG A 111 18.00 4.77 -9.31
CA ARG A 111 17.95 3.87 -8.16
C ARG A 111 16.50 3.47 -7.84
N GLU A 112 15.57 4.41 -7.93
CA GLU A 112 14.14 4.14 -7.74
C GLU A 112 13.59 3.20 -8.82
N ILE A 113 14.02 3.38 -10.07
CA ILE A 113 13.66 2.48 -11.18
C ILE A 113 14.25 1.08 -10.96
N GLU A 114 15.53 0.98 -10.59
CA GLU A 114 16.19 -0.31 -10.31
C GLU A 114 15.54 -1.05 -9.13
N GLN A 115 15.12 -0.32 -8.10
CA GLN A 115 14.40 -0.90 -6.96
C GLN A 115 13.05 -1.45 -7.39
N LEU A 116 12.27 -0.69 -8.16
CA LEU A 116 10.99 -1.16 -8.69
C LEU A 116 11.17 -2.37 -9.62
N GLU A 117 12.19 -2.35 -10.49
CA GLU A 117 12.53 -3.49 -11.35
C GLU A 117 12.86 -4.74 -10.52
N LEU A 118 13.66 -4.59 -9.46
CA LEU A 118 14.02 -5.70 -8.58
C LEU A 118 12.78 -6.31 -7.92
N LEU A 119 11.89 -5.48 -7.38
CA LEU A 119 10.65 -5.93 -6.75
C LEU A 119 9.78 -6.71 -7.75
N VAL A 120 9.59 -6.19 -8.96
CA VAL A 120 8.80 -6.83 -10.02
C VAL A 120 9.42 -8.17 -10.46
N ARG A 121 10.74 -8.22 -10.66
CA ARG A 121 11.44 -9.45 -11.07
C ARG A 121 11.36 -10.53 -9.99
N GLN A 122 11.63 -10.17 -8.74
CA GLN A 122 11.60 -11.13 -7.64
C GLN A 122 10.19 -11.59 -7.28
N ALA A 123 9.19 -10.76 -7.61
CA ALA A 123 7.81 -11.09 -7.40
C ALA A 123 7.26 -12.13 -8.38
N ASN A 124 8.06 -12.59 -9.37
CA ASN A 124 7.63 -13.45 -10.48
C ASN A 124 6.37 -12.91 -11.18
N VAL A 125 6.27 -11.59 -11.28
CA VAL A 125 5.15 -10.94 -11.98
C VAL A 125 5.25 -11.12 -13.50
N PHE A 126 6.36 -11.69 -14.00
CA PHE A 126 6.56 -12.17 -15.36
C PHE A 126 7.44 -13.43 -15.36
#